data_AF-A0A3M2GBJ4-F1
#
_entry.id   AF-A0A3M2GBJ4-F1
#
_cell.length_a   1.000
_cell.length_b   1.000
_cell.length_c   1.000
_cell.angle_alpha   90.00
_cell.angle_beta   90.00
_cell.angle_gamma   90.00
#
_symmetry.space_group_name_H-M   'P 1'
#
loop_
_entity.id
_entity.type
_entity.pdbx_description
1 polymer ?
#
loop_
_entity_poly.entity_id
_entity_poly.type
_entity_poly.pdbx_seq_one_letter_code
_entity_poly.pdbx_strand_id
1 'polypeptide(L)'
;MTEGNDLMKQTLAIEYILVGSILTLAILSVGAIGIHLATQGWGEFKAYLPLFIAPFLGWWTNWIALRMLFRPYEPPALKGLSQFQGVIPRRREQIANKVGAMIERKLLTHDDLQHVVKEMDLDGAVRSAVNTIIDRELSNTVIPSGILRSGILRSMKEAIIKKILDNMEHVHEETIPELLAKIDIHQMVTERLNSFTNEELESTVLSVAERELKHLVLLGGGIGLVIGLIQTALNLWL
;
A
#
# COMPACT_ATOMS: atom_id res chain seq x y z
N MET A 1 21.24 -21.44 8.68
CA MET A 1 20.55 -20.14 8.53
C MET A 1 19.33 -19.98 9.44
N THR A 2 19.00 -20.98 10.27
CA THR A 2 17.81 -21.00 11.14
C THR A 2 18.02 -20.38 12.53
N GLU A 3 19.22 -20.51 13.14
CA GLU A 3 19.50 -19.96 14.49
C GLU A 3 19.48 -18.42 14.56
N GLY A 4 19.96 -17.73 13.51
CA GLY A 4 19.94 -16.27 13.46
C GLY A 4 18.53 -15.68 13.40
N ASN A 5 17.56 -16.42 12.85
CA ASN A 5 16.18 -15.96 12.74
C ASN A 5 15.42 -16.10 14.08
N ASP A 6 15.79 -17.09 14.91
CA ASP A 6 15.20 -17.26 16.24
C ASP A 6 15.78 -16.31 17.28
N LEU A 7 17.10 -16.03 17.23
CA LEU A 7 17.70 -14.98 18.05
C LEU A 7 17.13 -13.60 17.70
N MET A 8 16.93 -13.33 16.40
CA MET A 8 16.34 -12.07 15.96
C MET A 8 14.87 -11.94 16.38
N LYS A 9 14.08 -13.03 16.37
CA LYS A 9 12.71 -13.04 16.90
C LYS A 9 12.65 -12.86 18.41
N GLN A 10 13.59 -13.44 19.16
CA GLN A 10 13.67 -13.25 20.61
C GLN A 10 14.06 -11.81 20.96
N THR A 11 15.04 -11.22 20.27
CA THR A 11 15.39 -9.79 20.41
C THR A 11 14.19 -8.90 20.11
N LEU A 12 13.42 -9.21 19.06
CA LEU A 12 12.22 -8.46 18.67
C LEU A 12 11.10 -8.54 19.72
N ALA A 13 10.88 -9.71 20.32
CA ALA A 13 9.90 -9.87 21.37
C ALA A 13 10.30 -9.08 22.63
N ILE A 14 11.59 -9.14 23.00
CA ILE A 14 12.14 -8.42 24.15
C ILE A 14 12.03 -6.90 23.96
N GLU A 15 12.29 -6.38 22.75
CA GLU A 15 12.20 -4.95 22.44
C GLU A 15 10.76 -4.42 22.36
N TYR A 16 9.81 -5.19 21.82
CA TYR A 16 8.38 -4.85 21.85
C TYR A 16 7.84 -4.83 23.27
N ILE A 17 8.27 -5.81 24.08
CA ILE A 17 8.01 -5.82 25.52
C ILE A 17 8.64 -4.57 26.13
N LEU A 18 9.85 -4.16 25.74
CA LEU A 18 10.53 -2.97 26.27
C LEU A 18 9.79 -1.66 25.93
N VAL A 19 9.36 -1.45 24.69
CA VAL A 19 8.59 -0.26 24.28
C VAL A 19 7.22 -0.24 24.94
N GLY A 20 6.51 -1.38 24.94
CA GLY A 20 5.27 -1.55 25.68
C GLY A 20 5.45 -1.31 27.18
N SER A 21 6.56 -1.78 27.75
CA SER A 21 6.94 -1.61 29.16
C SER A 21 7.23 -0.15 29.48
N ILE A 22 7.94 0.57 28.61
CA ILE A 22 8.25 2.00 28.75
C ILE A 22 6.95 2.82 28.69
N LEU A 23 6.02 2.47 27.79
CA LEU A 23 4.70 3.09 27.71
C LEU A 23 3.87 2.81 28.97
N THR A 24 3.84 1.57 29.45
CA THR A 24 3.15 1.22 30.70
C THR A 24 3.83 1.84 31.93
N LEU A 25 5.16 1.97 31.95
CA LEU A 25 5.93 2.62 33.00
C LEU A 25 5.71 4.14 32.99
N ALA A 26 5.54 4.77 31.82
CA ALA A 26 5.17 6.17 31.72
C ALA A 26 3.76 6.40 32.31
N ILE A 27 2.82 5.50 32.02
CA ILE A 27 1.45 5.54 32.58
C ILE A 27 1.48 5.29 34.10
N LEU A 28 2.24 4.31 34.56
CA LEU A 28 2.38 3.97 35.99
C LEU A 28 3.13 5.05 36.77
N SER A 29 4.19 5.62 36.21
CA SER A 29 4.98 6.68 36.85
C SER A 29 4.17 7.96 37.01
N VAL A 30 3.25 8.25 36.09
CA VAL A 30 2.31 9.36 36.24
C VAL A 30 1.31 9.09 37.35
N GLY A 31 0.78 7.87 37.44
CA GLY A 31 -0.05 7.46 38.58
C GLY A 31 0.70 7.61 39.90
N ALA A 32 1.95 7.17 39.95
CA ALA A 32 2.82 7.26 41.12
C ALA A 32 3.21 8.72 41.47
N ILE A 33 3.48 9.57 40.47
CA ILE A 33 3.76 10.99 40.66
C ILE A 33 2.51 11.72 41.14
N GLY A 34 1.32 11.37 40.64
CA GLY A 34 0.05 11.91 41.15
C GLY A 34 -0.17 11.58 42.63
N ILE A 35 0.09 10.33 43.03
CA ILE A 35 0.00 9.87 44.43
C ILE A 35 1.11 10.50 45.29
N HIS A 36 2.34 10.58 44.79
CA HIS A 36 3.47 11.15 45.52
C HIS A 36 3.31 12.66 45.71
N LEU A 37 2.85 13.37 44.67
CA LEU A 37 2.48 14.76 44.79
C LEU A 37 1.35 14.91 45.80
N ALA A 38 0.32 14.03 45.82
CA ALA A 38 -0.72 14.03 46.86
C ALA A 38 -0.13 14.07 48.29
N THR A 39 0.96 13.33 48.53
CA THR A 39 1.62 13.27 49.85
C THR A 39 2.48 14.49 50.24
N GLN A 40 2.96 15.32 49.30
CA GLN A 40 3.80 16.49 49.63
C GLN A 40 3.01 17.80 49.64
N GLY A 41 2.57 18.37 50.76
CA GLY A 41 2.31 19.82 50.99
C GLY A 41 1.58 20.82 50.02
N TRP A 42 1.39 20.57 48.72
CA TRP A 42 0.57 21.44 47.84
C TRP A 42 -0.92 21.25 48.20
N GLY A 43 -1.72 22.32 48.31
CA GLY A 43 -3.10 22.25 48.82
C GLY A 43 -4.11 21.53 47.90
N GLU A 44 -5.37 22.02 47.88
CA GLU A 44 -6.49 21.40 47.13
C GLU A 44 -6.26 21.26 45.61
N PHE A 45 -5.31 22.00 45.04
CA PHE A 45 -4.94 21.94 43.63
C PHE A 45 -4.51 20.54 43.17
N LYS A 46 -3.94 19.72 44.07
CA LYS A 46 -3.48 18.37 43.71
C LYS A 46 -4.60 17.40 43.37
N ALA A 47 -5.77 17.55 43.99
CA ALA A 47 -6.90 16.65 43.77
C ALA A 47 -7.37 16.68 42.31
N TYR A 48 -7.22 17.85 41.66
CA TYR A 48 -7.63 18.08 40.27
C TYR A 48 -6.54 17.79 39.24
N LEU A 49 -5.30 17.55 39.65
CA LEU A 49 -4.17 17.32 38.74
C LEU A 49 -4.38 16.10 37.80
N PRO A 50 -4.89 14.94 38.29
CA PRO A 50 -5.12 13.76 37.44
C PRO A 50 -6.11 14.00 36.31
N LEU A 51 -7.10 14.87 36.52
CA LEU A 51 -8.13 15.22 35.53
C LEU A 51 -7.55 15.75 34.22
N PHE A 52 -6.41 16.43 34.27
CA PHE A 52 -5.75 17.00 33.09
C PHE A 52 -4.62 16.13 32.57
N ILE A 53 -3.81 15.57 33.49
CA ILE A 53 -2.62 14.82 33.10
C ILE A 53 -2.99 13.48 32.44
N ALA A 54 -3.98 12.77 32.97
CA ALA A 54 -4.37 11.46 32.43
C ALA A 54 -4.89 11.54 30.96
N PRO A 55 -5.85 12.42 30.60
CA PRO A 55 -6.25 12.58 29.19
C PRO A 55 -5.13 13.10 28.30
N PHE A 56 -4.30 14.05 28.77
CA PHE A 56 -3.19 14.56 27.97
C PHE A 56 -2.21 13.45 27.60
N LEU A 57 -1.83 12.59 28.56
CA LEU A 57 -0.92 11.49 28.30
C LEU A 57 -1.55 10.38 27.47
N GLY A 58 -2.82 10.04 27.71
CA GLY A 58 -3.53 9.07 26.88
C GLY A 58 -3.57 9.51 25.41
N TRP A 59 -3.80 10.80 25.17
CA TRP A 59 -3.72 11.39 23.84
C TRP A 59 -2.28 11.40 23.28
N TRP A 60 -1.32 11.91 24.05
CA TRP A 60 0.08 12.10 23.63
C TRP A 60 0.77 10.77 23.31
N THR A 61 0.60 9.78 24.18
CA THR A 61 1.22 8.45 24.01
C THR A 61 0.65 7.73 22.80
N ASN A 62 -0.66 7.80 22.57
CA ASN A 62 -1.26 7.16 21.42
C ASN A 62 -0.93 7.90 20.10
N TRP A 63 -0.78 9.23 20.17
CA TRP A 63 -0.26 10.02 19.05
C TRP A 63 1.19 9.62 18.69
N ILE A 64 2.05 9.40 19.69
CA ILE A 64 3.40 8.88 19.48
C ILE A 64 3.35 7.48 18.86
N ALA A 65 2.51 6.58 19.38
CA ALA A 65 2.39 5.22 18.87
C ALA A 65 1.96 5.19 17.39
N LEU A 66 1.01 6.04 17.00
CA LEU A 66 0.62 6.23 15.61
C LEU A 66 1.81 6.66 14.77
N ARG A 67 2.60 7.64 15.24
CA ARG A 67 3.78 8.13 14.52
C ARG A 67 4.88 7.07 14.40
N MET A 68 5.04 6.22 15.42
CA MET A 68 5.99 5.12 15.44
C MET A 68 5.64 3.99 14.46
N LEU A 69 4.39 3.91 13.99
CA LEU A 69 4.01 2.93 12.97
C LEU A 69 4.66 3.24 11.61
N PHE A 70 4.86 4.53 11.31
CA PHE A 70 5.36 5.02 10.03
C PHE A 70 6.82 5.47 10.08
N ARG A 71 7.29 6.00 11.22
CA ARG A 71 8.65 6.51 11.39
C ARG A 71 9.39 5.80 12.52
N PRO A 72 10.73 5.71 12.45
CA PRO A 72 11.63 6.18 11.39
C PRO A 72 11.59 5.28 10.14
N TYR A 73 11.80 5.88 8.98
CA TYR A 73 11.73 5.19 7.68
C TYR A 73 12.88 4.22 7.47
N GLU A 74 14.05 4.54 8.02
CA GLU A 74 15.24 3.73 7.98
C GLU A 74 15.64 3.31 9.40
N PRO A 75 16.23 2.11 9.54
CA PRO A 75 16.75 1.67 10.82
C PRO A 75 17.86 2.61 11.30
N PRO A 76 17.83 3.10 12.55
CA PRO A 76 18.84 4.02 13.04
C PRO A 76 20.23 3.35 13.07
N ALA A 77 21.28 4.12 12.79
CA ALA A 77 22.66 3.65 12.59
C ALA A 77 23.33 3.04 13.83
N LEU A 78 22.69 3.10 15.01
CA LEU A 78 23.21 2.48 16.22
C LEU A 78 23.09 0.95 16.13
N LYS A 79 24.19 0.24 16.39
CA LYS A 79 24.35 -1.22 16.22
C LYS A 79 23.42 -2.13 17.04
N GLY A 80 22.51 -1.56 17.84
CA GLY A 80 21.47 -2.28 18.58
C GLY A 80 20.08 -1.64 18.48
N LEU A 81 19.90 -0.58 17.69
CA LEU A 81 18.61 0.10 17.50
C LEU A 81 18.07 -0.08 16.09
N SER A 82 18.72 -0.87 15.23
CA SER A 82 18.30 -1.08 13.84
C SER A 82 16.89 -1.65 13.69
N GLN A 83 16.27 -2.09 14.78
CA GLN A 83 14.93 -2.64 14.80
C GLN A 83 13.85 -1.61 15.18
N PHE A 84 14.23 -0.40 15.61
CA PHE A 84 13.36 0.77 15.84
C PHE A 84 12.87 1.43 14.56
N GLN A 85 12.67 0.66 13.48
CA GLN A 85 12.05 1.16 12.26
C GLN A 85 10.53 1.10 12.37
N GLY A 86 9.83 2.04 11.72
CA GLY A 86 8.38 1.98 11.60
C GLY A 86 7.89 0.64 11.05
N VAL A 87 6.81 0.11 11.60
CA VAL A 87 6.28 -1.23 11.26
C VAL A 87 5.90 -1.32 9.78
N ILE A 88 5.31 -0.26 9.22
CA ILE A 88 4.87 -0.22 7.83
C ILE A 88 6.06 -0.23 6.86
N PRO A 89 7.04 0.70 6.95
CA PRO A 89 8.26 0.62 6.14
C PRO A 89 8.97 -0.73 6.25
N ARG A 90 9.05 -1.28 7.47
CA ARG A 90 9.72 -2.55 7.75
C ARG A 90 9.06 -3.76 7.08
N ARG A 91 7.73 -3.73 6.87
CA ARG A 91 6.97 -4.84 6.27
C ARG A 91 6.58 -4.58 4.82
N ARG A 92 7.10 -3.53 4.20
CA ARG A 92 6.77 -3.11 2.83
C ARG A 92 6.84 -4.25 1.81
N GLU A 93 7.93 -4.99 1.75
CA GLU A 93 8.07 -6.11 0.79
C GLU A 93 7.00 -7.20 1.01
N GLN A 94 6.65 -7.48 2.27
CA GLN A 94 5.62 -8.47 2.58
C GLN A 94 4.24 -7.96 2.17
N ILE A 95 3.97 -6.67 2.33
CA ILE A 95 2.73 -6.03 1.88
C ILE A 95 2.66 -6.09 0.36
N ALA A 96 3.73 -5.70 -0.34
CA ALA A 96 3.81 -5.72 -1.80
C ALA A 96 3.53 -7.12 -2.36
N ASN A 97 4.23 -8.14 -1.86
CA ASN A 97 4.03 -9.53 -2.27
C ASN A 97 2.61 -10.04 -2.00
N LYS A 98 2.02 -9.71 -0.85
CA LYS A 98 0.67 -10.14 -0.49
C LYS A 98 -0.40 -9.45 -1.33
N VAL A 99 -0.23 -8.16 -1.61
CA VAL A 99 -1.13 -7.39 -2.46
C VAL A 99 -1.03 -7.87 -3.91
N GLY A 100 0.19 -8.10 -4.42
CA GLY A 100 0.43 -8.68 -5.75
C GLY A 100 -0.25 -10.04 -5.90
N ALA A 101 -0.05 -10.95 -4.94
CA ALA A 101 -0.67 -12.28 -4.97
C ALA A 101 -2.20 -12.24 -4.84
N MET A 102 -2.74 -11.22 -4.14
CA MET A 102 -4.17 -11.02 -4.05
C MET A 102 -4.77 -10.53 -5.38
N ILE A 103 -4.10 -9.59 -6.05
CA ILE A 103 -4.54 -9.04 -7.34
C ILE A 103 -4.51 -10.11 -8.43
N GLU A 104 -3.41 -10.87 -8.51
CA GLU A 104 -3.26 -11.99 -9.44
C GLU A 104 -4.42 -12.99 -9.29
N ARG A 105 -4.74 -13.39 -8.06
CA ARG A 105 -5.80 -14.38 -7.79
C ARG A 105 -7.23 -13.87 -7.96
N LYS A 106 -7.47 -12.56 -7.85
CA LYS A 106 -8.83 -11.99 -7.81
C LYS A 106 -9.23 -11.18 -9.03
N LEU A 107 -8.28 -10.64 -9.79
CA LEU A 107 -8.57 -9.69 -10.87
C LEU A 107 -8.15 -10.19 -12.25
N LEU A 108 -7.26 -11.18 -12.33
CA LEU A 108 -6.62 -11.57 -13.59
C LEU A 108 -6.49 -13.09 -13.70
N THR A 109 -7.63 -13.77 -13.72
CA THR A 109 -7.67 -15.18 -14.09
C THR A 109 -7.36 -15.30 -15.58
N HIS A 110 -6.74 -16.39 -16.01
CA HIS A 110 -6.42 -16.64 -17.42
C HIS A 110 -7.68 -16.53 -18.31
N ASP A 111 -8.84 -16.93 -17.78
CA ASP A 111 -10.14 -16.83 -18.42
C ASP A 111 -10.58 -15.37 -18.62
N ASP A 112 -10.44 -14.52 -17.59
CA ASP A 112 -10.84 -13.10 -17.64
C ASP A 112 -10.05 -12.32 -18.71
N LEU A 113 -8.75 -12.59 -18.81
CA LEU A 113 -7.87 -11.96 -19.81
C LEU A 113 -8.22 -12.40 -21.23
N GLN A 114 -8.54 -13.68 -21.44
CA GLN A 114 -8.98 -14.17 -22.75
C GLN A 114 -10.33 -13.57 -23.15
N HIS A 115 -11.24 -13.35 -22.19
CA HIS A 115 -12.51 -12.68 -22.45
C HIS A 115 -12.32 -11.22 -22.87
N VAL A 116 -11.47 -10.45 -22.16
CA VAL A 116 -11.17 -9.06 -22.53
C VAL A 116 -10.57 -8.98 -23.94
N VAL A 117 -9.63 -9.87 -24.28
CA VAL A 117 -9.01 -9.86 -25.61
C VAL A 117 -9.98 -10.26 -26.72
N LYS A 118 -10.90 -11.20 -26.46
CA LYS A 118 -11.96 -11.58 -27.41
C LYS A 118 -13.01 -10.49 -27.62
N GLU A 119 -13.28 -9.68 -26.59
CA GLU A 119 -14.21 -8.54 -26.70
C GLU A 119 -13.59 -7.33 -27.41
N MET A 120 -12.25 -7.22 -27.46
CA MET A 120 -11.59 -6.21 -28.27
C MET A 120 -11.71 -6.56 -29.77
N ASP A 121 -12.18 -5.59 -30.58
CA ASP A 121 -12.22 -5.69 -32.05
C ASP A 121 -10.82 -5.53 -32.65
N LEU A 122 -9.97 -6.54 -32.41
CA LEU A 122 -8.61 -6.63 -32.94
C LEU A 122 -8.63 -6.66 -34.48
N ASP A 123 -9.64 -7.30 -35.07
CA ASP A 123 -9.84 -7.37 -36.52
C ASP A 123 -10.07 -5.99 -37.12
N GLY A 124 -10.95 -5.17 -36.52
CA GLY A 124 -11.20 -3.80 -36.91
C GLY A 124 -9.97 -2.91 -36.74
N ALA A 125 -9.24 -3.07 -35.63
CA ALA A 125 -8.00 -2.33 -35.37
C ALA A 125 -6.92 -2.63 -36.42
N VAL A 126 -6.72 -3.91 -36.75
CA VAL A 126 -5.75 -4.36 -37.76
C VAL A 126 -6.18 -3.90 -39.16
N ARG A 127 -7.46 -4.04 -39.52
CA ARG A 127 -8.02 -3.52 -40.78
C ARG A 127 -7.74 -2.02 -40.92
N SER A 128 -7.95 -1.25 -39.86
CA SER A 128 -7.73 0.20 -39.86
C SER A 128 -6.24 0.55 -39.98
N ALA A 129 -5.36 -0.14 -39.25
CA ALA A 129 -3.91 0.03 -39.32
C ALA A 129 -3.35 -0.30 -40.72
N VAL A 130 -3.73 -1.45 -41.27
CA VAL A 130 -3.34 -1.88 -42.62
C VAL A 130 -3.86 -0.91 -43.67
N ASN A 131 -5.13 -0.46 -43.56
CA ASN A 131 -5.69 0.55 -44.46
C ASN A 131 -4.87 1.83 -44.44
N THR A 132 -4.49 2.31 -43.26
CA THR A 132 -3.72 3.55 -43.07
C THR A 132 -2.30 3.46 -43.65
N ILE A 133 -1.61 2.32 -43.44
CA ILE A 133 -0.26 2.10 -43.96
C ILE A 133 -0.29 2.02 -45.50
N ILE A 134 -1.23 1.25 -46.05
CA ILE A 134 -1.37 1.09 -47.50
C ILE A 134 -1.75 2.43 -48.15
N ASP A 135 -2.66 3.20 -47.56
CA ASP A 135 -3.08 4.49 -48.12
C ASP A 135 -1.95 5.55 -48.08
N ARG A 136 -1.07 5.52 -47.06
CA ARG A 136 0.13 6.37 -47.01
C ARG A 136 1.14 6.01 -48.09
N GLU A 137 1.46 4.73 -48.24
CA GLU A 137 2.54 4.30 -49.14
C GLU A 137 2.17 4.34 -50.61
N LEU A 138 0.88 4.17 -50.90
CA LEU A 138 0.32 4.37 -52.24
C LEU A 138 0.22 5.85 -52.65
N SER A 139 0.21 6.78 -51.70
CA SER A 139 0.20 8.21 -52.00
C SER A 139 1.58 8.73 -52.47
N ASN A 140 2.66 8.01 -52.16
CA ASN A 140 4.03 8.39 -52.50
C ASN A 140 4.58 7.74 -53.78
N THR A 141 3.93 6.69 -54.30
CA THR A 141 4.40 6.00 -55.51
C THR A 141 3.63 6.46 -56.76
N VAL A 142 4.33 7.21 -57.62
CA VAL A 142 3.80 7.74 -58.89
C VAL A 142 3.69 6.60 -59.92
N ILE A 143 2.50 5.98 -60.04
CA ILE A 143 2.18 5.05 -61.14
C ILE A 143 1.24 5.75 -62.14
N PRO A 144 1.49 5.69 -63.47
CA PRO A 144 0.71 6.39 -64.48
C PRO A 144 -0.78 6.00 -64.47
N SER A 145 -1.63 7.01 -64.64
CA SER A 145 -3.07 7.01 -64.43
C SER A 145 -3.87 6.25 -65.51
N GLY A 146 -4.60 5.21 -65.08
CA GLY A 146 -5.65 4.56 -65.87
C GLY A 146 -6.69 3.89 -64.96
N ILE A 147 -7.90 3.68 -65.47
CA ILE A 147 -9.09 3.06 -64.79
C ILE A 147 -8.76 1.71 -64.11
N LEU A 148 -7.68 1.05 -64.53
CA LEU A 148 -7.10 -0.14 -63.91
C LEU A 148 -6.54 0.08 -62.47
N ARG A 149 -6.27 1.33 -62.06
CA ARG A 149 -5.69 1.71 -60.76
C ARG A 149 -6.62 1.33 -59.59
N SER A 150 -7.89 1.73 -59.61
CA SER A 150 -8.77 1.56 -58.44
C SER A 150 -9.20 0.12 -58.20
N GLY A 151 -9.43 -0.66 -59.26
CA GLY A 151 -9.88 -2.05 -59.17
C GLY A 151 -8.79 -3.00 -58.68
N ILE A 152 -7.59 -2.92 -59.25
CA ILE A 152 -6.46 -3.81 -58.91
C ILE A 152 -5.92 -3.49 -57.51
N LEU A 153 -5.78 -2.20 -57.17
CA LEU A 153 -5.33 -1.79 -55.83
C LEU A 153 -6.32 -2.18 -54.74
N ARG A 154 -7.63 -2.00 -54.97
CA ARG A 154 -8.65 -2.43 -54.02
C ARG A 154 -8.65 -3.95 -53.85
N SER A 155 -8.52 -4.70 -54.95
CA SER A 155 -8.43 -6.17 -54.90
C SER A 155 -7.19 -6.66 -54.16
N MET A 156 -6.03 -6.01 -54.36
CA MET A 156 -4.81 -6.32 -53.59
C MET A 156 -4.93 -5.95 -52.12
N LYS A 157 -5.52 -4.79 -51.81
CA LYS A 157 -5.75 -4.34 -50.43
C LYS A 157 -6.66 -5.32 -49.70
N GLU A 158 -7.78 -5.72 -50.32
CA GLU A 158 -8.69 -6.72 -49.76
C GLU A 158 -8.05 -8.10 -49.66
N ALA A 159 -7.23 -8.53 -50.63
CA ALA A 159 -6.51 -9.80 -50.57
C ALA A 159 -5.44 -9.83 -49.46
N ILE A 160 -4.72 -8.72 -49.24
CA ILE A 160 -3.74 -8.58 -48.15
C ILE A 160 -4.45 -8.56 -46.80
N ILE A 161 -5.51 -7.76 -46.65
CA ILE A 161 -6.31 -7.69 -45.42
C ILE A 161 -6.89 -9.07 -45.11
N LYS A 162 -7.50 -9.74 -46.09
CA LYS A 162 -8.06 -11.08 -45.91
C LYS A 162 -6.98 -12.08 -45.51
N LYS A 163 -5.82 -12.07 -46.17
CA LYS A 163 -4.73 -13.00 -45.86
C LYS A 163 -4.07 -12.73 -44.50
N ILE A 164 -4.04 -11.48 -44.04
CA ILE A 164 -3.58 -11.13 -42.69
C ILE A 164 -4.59 -11.61 -41.67
N LEU A 165 -5.89 -11.35 -41.86
CA LEU A 165 -6.96 -11.75 -40.94
C LEU A 165 -7.11 -13.27 -40.86
N ASP A 166 -7.07 -13.98 -41.99
CA ASP A 166 -7.10 -15.46 -42.02
C ASP A 166 -5.88 -16.04 -41.25
N ASN A 167 -4.73 -15.36 -41.27
CA ASN A 167 -3.56 -15.74 -40.46
C ASN A 167 -3.68 -15.30 -38.99
N MET A 168 -4.48 -14.27 -38.68
CA MET A 168 -4.70 -13.82 -37.29
C MET A 168 -5.59 -14.80 -36.52
N GLU A 169 -6.42 -15.57 -37.19
CA GLU A 169 -7.22 -16.63 -36.56
C GLU A 169 -6.33 -17.68 -35.88
N HIS A 170 -5.17 -18.02 -36.48
CA HIS A 170 -4.12 -18.84 -35.82
C HIS A 170 -3.41 -18.11 -34.68
N VAL A 171 -3.25 -16.78 -34.75
CA VAL A 171 -2.62 -15.97 -33.68
C VAL A 171 -3.50 -15.92 -32.44
N HIS A 172 -4.83 -15.87 -32.62
CA HIS A 172 -5.80 -15.84 -31.53
C HIS A 172 -5.85 -17.14 -30.71
N GLU A 173 -5.68 -18.31 -31.34
CA GLU A 173 -5.79 -19.60 -30.65
C GLU A 173 -4.49 -20.04 -29.95
N GLU A 174 -3.32 -19.75 -30.52
CA GLU A 174 -2.05 -20.24 -29.97
C GLU A 174 -1.19 -19.14 -29.33
N THR A 175 -1.14 -17.94 -29.92
CA THR A 175 -0.15 -16.92 -29.52
C THR A 175 -0.61 -16.07 -28.35
N ILE A 176 -1.90 -15.70 -28.31
CA ILE A 176 -2.44 -14.84 -27.24
C ILE A 176 -2.39 -15.52 -25.86
N PRO A 177 -2.81 -16.79 -25.69
CA PRO A 177 -2.69 -17.47 -24.40
C PRO A 177 -1.22 -17.58 -23.94
N GLU A 178 -0.29 -17.83 -24.86
CA GLU A 178 1.14 -17.92 -24.54
C GLU A 178 1.73 -16.56 -24.11
N LEU A 179 1.31 -15.46 -24.73
CA LEU A 179 1.72 -14.11 -24.34
C LEU A 179 1.13 -13.72 -22.98
N LEU A 180 -0.15 -14.04 -22.73
CA LEU A 180 -0.79 -13.79 -21.44
C LEU A 180 -0.15 -14.61 -20.31
N ALA A 181 0.33 -15.82 -20.60
CA ALA A 181 1.06 -16.65 -19.64
C ALA A 181 2.44 -16.09 -19.27
N LYS A 182 3.03 -15.22 -20.10
CA LYS A 182 4.32 -14.56 -19.83
C LYS A 182 4.18 -13.25 -19.05
N ILE A 183 2.96 -12.74 -18.86
CA ILE A 183 2.72 -11.52 -18.08
C ILE A 183 2.60 -11.89 -16.60
N ASP A 184 3.66 -11.60 -15.85
CA ASP A 184 3.65 -11.76 -14.39
C ASP A 184 3.17 -10.47 -13.70
N ILE A 185 1.85 -10.38 -13.50
CA ILE A 185 1.24 -9.23 -12.84
C ILE A 185 1.66 -9.15 -11.35
N HIS A 186 1.89 -10.31 -10.72
CA HIS A 186 2.38 -10.35 -9.34
C HIS A 186 3.69 -9.58 -9.23
N GLN A 187 4.63 -9.89 -10.12
CA GLN A 187 5.92 -9.22 -10.18
C GLN A 187 5.77 -7.73 -10.52
N MET A 188 4.95 -7.38 -11.51
CA MET A 188 4.71 -5.98 -11.90
C MET A 188 4.17 -5.13 -10.75
N VAL A 189 3.17 -5.64 -10.02
CA VAL A 189 2.58 -4.94 -8.87
C VAL A 189 3.58 -4.86 -7.72
N THR A 190 4.32 -5.95 -7.47
CA THR A 190 5.33 -5.99 -6.41
C THR A 190 6.46 -4.99 -6.68
N GLU A 191 6.99 -4.95 -7.89
CA GLU A 191 8.00 -3.97 -8.31
C GLU A 191 7.47 -2.54 -8.23
N ARG A 192 6.22 -2.31 -8.67
CA ARG A 192 5.62 -0.97 -8.58
C ARG A 192 5.43 -0.51 -7.14
N LEU A 193 4.98 -1.39 -6.25
CA LEU A 193 4.86 -1.08 -4.83
C LEU A 193 6.23 -0.91 -4.16
N ASN A 194 7.27 -1.60 -4.64
CA ASN A 194 8.66 -1.46 -4.19
C ASN A 194 9.38 -0.23 -4.79
N SER A 195 8.82 0.42 -5.81
CA SER A 195 9.36 1.67 -6.36
C SER A 195 8.93 2.92 -5.60
N PHE A 196 7.89 2.83 -4.75
CA PHE A 196 7.39 3.97 -3.98
C PHE A 196 8.45 4.49 -2.98
N THR A 197 8.43 5.77 -2.64
CA THR A 197 9.20 6.24 -1.49
C THR A 197 8.49 5.88 -0.18
N ASN A 198 9.19 5.99 0.95
CA ASN A 198 8.55 5.75 2.25
C ASN A 198 7.44 6.78 2.53
N GLU A 199 7.61 8.01 2.03
CA GLU A 199 6.66 9.10 2.11
C GLU A 199 5.42 8.85 1.23
N GLU A 200 5.60 8.33 0.02
CA GLU A 200 4.49 7.94 -0.86
C GLU A 200 3.66 6.82 -0.24
N LEU A 201 4.33 5.83 0.34
CA LEU A 201 3.65 4.72 1.01
C LEU A 201 2.93 5.18 2.28
N GLU A 202 3.55 6.03 3.09
CA GLU A 202 2.92 6.65 4.26
C GLU A 202 1.70 7.48 3.86
N SER A 203 1.84 8.40 2.90
CA SER A 203 0.74 9.27 2.47
C SER A 203 -0.42 8.46 1.86
N THR A 204 -0.13 7.40 1.11
CA THR A 204 -1.15 6.49 0.58
C THR A 204 -1.90 5.79 1.72
N VAL A 205 -1.18 5.19 2.67
CA VAL A 205 -1.83 4.48 3.80
C VAL A 205 -2.59 5.46 4.70
N LEU A 206 -2.01 6.61 5.01
CA LEU A 206 -2.67 7.64 5.82
C LEU A 206 -3.90 8.20 5.11
N SER A 207 -3.89 8.41 3.80
CA SER A 207 -5.07 8.91 3.08
C SER A 207 -6.31 8.03 3.26
N VAL A 208 -6.11 6.73 3.50
CA VAL A 208 -7.18 5.75 3.74
C VAL A 208 -7.46 5.59 5.25
N ALA A 209 -6.42 5.52 6.08
CA ALA A 209 -6.53 5.14 7.49
C ALA A 209 -6.56 6.33 8.48
N GLU A 210 -6.30 7.56 8.04
CA GLU A 210 -6.10 8.72 8.91
C GLU A 210 -7.29 8.96 9.85
N ARG A 211 -8.52 8.80 9.36
CA ARG A 211 -9.72 8.97 10.19
C ARG A 211 -9.77 7.95 11.33
N GLU A 212 -9.53 6.69 11.01
CA GLU A 212 -9.57 5.61 12.01
C GLU A 212 -8.44 5.73 13.02
N LEU A 213 -7.25 6.09 12.56
CA LEU A 213 -6.10 6.29 13.44
C LEU A 213 -6.29 7.50 14.37
N LYS A 214 -6.91 8.59 13.90
CA LYS A 214 -7.27 9.75 14.75
C LYS A 214 -8.30 9.38 15.82
N HIS A 215 -9.26 8.51 15.51
CA HIS A 215 -10.22 8.02 16.51
C HIS A 215 -9.52 7.26 17.63
N LEU A 216 -8.53 6.42 17.33
CA LEU A 216 -7.73 5.76 18.37
C LEU A 216 -7.06 6.79 19.28
N VAL A 217 -6.41 7.81 18.73
CA VAL A 217 -5.74 8.86 19.50
C VAL A 217 -6.73 9.62 20.39
N LEU A 218 -7.91 9.93 19.86
CA LEU A 218 -8.99 10.57 20.61
C LEU A 218 -9.54 9.67 21.72
N LEU A 219 -9.71 8.37 21.47
CA LEU A 219 -10.13 7.38 22.47
C LEU A 219 -9.10 7.26 23.59
N GLY A 220 -7.81 7.32 23.29
CA GLY A 220 -6.75 7.35 24.30
C GLY A 220 -6.92 8.54 25.25
N GLY A 221 -7.18 9.73 24.70
CA GLY A 221 -7.50 10.92 25.50
C GLY A 221 -8.81 10.76 26.28
N GLY A 222 -9.86 10.22 25.67
CA GLY A 222 -11.15 9.99 26.31
C GLY A 222 -11.08 9.00 27.49
N ILE A 223 -10.36 7.89 27.31
CA ILE A 223 -10.10 6.92 28.39
C ILE A 223 -9.29 7.58 29.50
N GLY A 224 -8.25 8.34 29.14
CA GLY A 224 -7.47 9.11 30.11
C GLY A 224 -8.34 10.10 30.91
N LEU A 225 -9.33 10.76 30.28
CA LEU A 225 -10.26 11.65 30.95
C LEU A 225 -11.12 10.90 31.97
N VAL A 226 -11.66 9.72 31.59
CA VAL A 226 -12.45 8.89 32.50
C VAL A 226 -11.62 8.43 33.70
N ILE A 227 -10.37 8.00 33.47
CA ILE A 227 -9.45 7.62 34.54
C ILE A 227 -9.14 8.82 35.44
N GLY A 228 -8.85 9.99 34.85
CA GLY A 228 -8.58 11.22 35.59
C GLY A 228 -9.76 11.66 36.46
N LEU A 229 -10.99 11.55 35.95
CA LEU A 229 -12.22 11.84 36.71
C LEU A 229 -12.38 10.89 37.91
N ILE A 230 -12.18 9.59 37.70
CA ILE A 230 -12.25 8.59 38.77
C ILE A 230 -11.18 8.86 39.83
N GLN A 231 -9.95 9.14 39.41
CA GLN A 231 -8.84 9.40 40.33
C GLN A 231 -9.04 10.69 41.12
N THR A 232 -9.53 11.75 40.49
CA THR A 232 -9.89 13.01 41.17
C THR A 232 -11.04 12.78 42.16
N ALA A 233 -12.08 12.03 41.80
CA ALA A 233 -13.19 11.71 42.70
C ALA A 233 -12.73 10.89 43.92
N LEU A 234 -11.85 9.90 43.72
CA LEU A 234 -11.26 9.13 44.81
C LEU A 234 -10.40 10.00 45.74
N ASN A 235 -9.59 10.89 45.17
CA ASN A 235 -8.76 11.82 45.95
C ASN A 235 -9.55 12.87 46.73
N LEU A 236 -10.77 13.21 46.29
CA LEU A 236 -11.69 14.09 47.01
C LEU A 236 -12.43 13.37 48.16
N TRP A 237 -12.55 12.04 48.08
CA TRP A 237 -13.28 11.23 49.05
C TRP A 237 -12.41 10.72 50.21
N LEU A 238 -11.10 10.53 49.96
CA LEU A 238 -10.08 10.07 50.92
C LEU A 238 -9.43 11.24 51.66
#